data_AF-R9LTT9-F1
#
_entry.id   AF-R9LTT9-F1
#
_cell.length_a   1.000
_cell.length_b   1.000
_cell.length_c   1.000
_cell.angle_alpha   90.00
_cell.angle_beta   90.00
_cell.angle_gamma   90.00
#
_symmetry.space_group_name_H-M   'P 1'
#
loop_
_entity.id
_entity.type
_entity.pdbx_description
1 polymer ?
#
loop_
_entity_poly.entity_id
_entity_poly.type
_entity_poly.pdbx_seq_one_letter_code
_entity_poly.pdbx_strand_id
1 'polypeptide(L)'
;MVLVYYGNQFAKKDKIVDVLKKMNVSYIEIGEEDLDYTLGELLEKEKSSINFESDREIFLYFCDMDVNTITKIDEALKAKGIHVLHKAVRTDTNIGWKLVDLLDHIEAEASYFKKREKLRNLVSHPDQVLLSTNEKYQSLMVMCFELLEETDVPEKMYDTAIQLIENFPKVEQ
;
A
#
# COMPACT_ATOMS: atom_id res chain seq x y z
N MET A 1 20.10 4.92 -3.28
CA MET A 1 20.16 3.44 -3.34
C MET A 1 18.76 2.89 -3.14
N VAL A 2 18.46 1.64 -3.56
CA VAL A 2 17.15 1.02 -3.38
C VAL A 2 17.27 -0.39 -2.78
N LEU A 3 16.51 -0.71 -1.74
CA LEU A 3 16.29 -2.10 -1.33
C LEU A 3 15.09 -2.66 -2.09
N VAL A 4 15.24 -3.86 -2.63
CA VAL A 4 14.22 -4.52 -3.47
C VAL A 4 13.81 -5.83 -2.83
N TYR A 5 12.59 -5.86 -2.30
CA TYR A 5 11.92 -7.07 -1.85
C TYR A 5 10.91 -7.49 -2.93
N TYR A 6 11.13 -8.64 -3.57
CA TYR A 6 10.33 -9.03 -4.74
C TYR A 6 8.98 -9.67 -4.38
N GLY A 7 8.90 -10.33 -3.23
CA GLY A 7 7.71 -11.07 -2.79
C GLY A 7 7.13 -11.98 -3.88
N ASN A 8 5.81 -11.96 -4.01
CA ASN A 8 5.05 -12.73 -5.00
C ASN A 8 5.29 -12.30 -6.46
N GLN A 9 6.05 -11.23 -6.70
CA GLN A 9 6.43 -10.77 -8.04
C GLN A 9 7.87 -11.13 -8.43
N PHE A 10 8.46 -12.14 -7.78
CA PHE A 10 9.83 -12.60 -8.08
C PHE A 10 10.09 -12.88 -9.58
N ALA A 11 9.10 -13.41 -10.30
CA ALA A 11 9.19 -13.63 -11.75
C ALA A 11 9.45 -12.33 -12.57
N LYS A 12 9.22 -11.15 -12.00
CA LYS A 12 9.49 -9.84 -12.63
C LYS A 12 10.87 -9.28 -12.30
N LYS A 13 11.70 -9.99 -11.51
CA LYS A 13 13.03 -9.57 -11.07
C LYS A 13 13.87 -8.96 -12.18
N ASP A 14 14.05 -9.67 -13.30
CA ASP A 14 14.93 -9.22 -14.38
C ASP A 14 14.48 -7.89 -14.99
N LYS A 15 13.17 -7.66 -15.06
CA LYS A 15 12.61 -6.39 -15.57
C LYS A 15 12.85 -5.24 -14.60
N ILE A 16 12.73 -5.49 -13.30
CA ILE A 16 12.98 -4.48 -12.25
C ILE A 16 14.46 -4.12 -12.24
N VAL A 17 15.34 -5.13 -12.26
CA VAL A 17 16.79 -4.95 -12.33
C VAL A 17 17.21 -4.19 -13.59
N ASP A 18 16.62 -4.50 -14.75
CA ASP A 18 16.89 -3.77 -16.01
C ASP A 18 16.54 -2.28 -15.89
N VAL A 19 15.40 -1.95 -15.28
CA VAL A 19 15.00 -0.55 -15.04
C VAL A 19 15.99 0.16 -14.12
N LEU A 20 16.31 -0.43 -12.96
CA LEU A 20 17.22 0.17 -11.98
C LEU A 20 18.63 0.37 -12.58
N LYS A 21 19.14 -0.61 -13.33
CA LYS A 21 20.43 -0.50 -14.01
C LYS A 21 20.44 0.59 -15.10
N LYS A 22 19.40 0.68 -15.93
CA LYS A 22 19.30 1.73 -16.98
C LYS A 22 19.28 3.13 -16.41
N MET A 23 18.73 3.28 -15.21
CA MET A 23 18.67 4.56 -14.50
C MET A 23 19.92 4.82 -13.64
N ASN A 24 20.92 3.95 -13.71
CA ASN A 24 22.16 4.02 -12.92
C ASN A 24 21.89 4.07 -11.40
N VAL A 25 20.89 3.30 -10.94
CA VAL A 25 20.48 3.22 -9.54
C VAL A 25 21.09 1.98 -8.90
N SER A 26 21.90 2.17 -7.86
CA SER A 26 22.39 1.08 -7.02
C SER A 26 21.25 0.44 -6.24
N TYR A 27 21.24 -0.89 -6.19
CA TYR A 27 20.22 -1.65 -5.48
C TYR A 27 20.80 -2.85 -4.72
N ILE A 28 20.12 -3.21 -3.62
CA ILE A 28 20.35 -4.42 -2.83
C ILE A 28 19.06 -5.22 -2.90
N GLU A 29 19.19 -6.51 -3.18
CA GLU A 29 18.05 -7.43 -3.16
C GLU A 29 17.93 -7.98 -1.73
N ILE A 30 16.71 -8.06 -1.22
CA ILE A 30 16.38 -8.56 0.13
C ILE A 30 15.23 -9.57 0.03
N GLY A 31 15.10 -10.47 1.01
CA GLY A 31 14.00 -11.44 1.04
C GLY A 31 13.55 -11.89 2.43
N GLU A 32 12.97 -13.08 2.49
CA GLU A 32 12.33 -13.60 3.72
C GLU A 32 13.32 -13.78 4.87
N GLU A 33 14.56 -14.17 4.58
CA GLU A 33 15.60 -14.30 5.60
C GLU A 33 16.05 -12.95 6.18
N ASP A 34 15.66 -11.84 5.55
CA ASP A 34 16.02 -10.48 5.96
C ASP A 34 14.96 -9.83 6.86
N LEU A 35 13.81 -10.49 7.07
CA LEU A 35 12.64 -9.90 7.76
C LEU A 35 12.95 -9.38 9.17
N ASP A 36 13.82 -10.06 9.89
CA ASP A 36 14.20 -9.71 11.26
C ASP A 36 15.30 -8.65 11.38
N TYR A 37 15.95 -8.30 10.27
CA TYR A 37 16.96 -7.27 10.24
C TYR A 37 16.34 -5.89 10.12
N THR A 38 17.02 -4.90 10.70
CA THR A 38 16.64 -3.51 10.52
C THR A 38 16.97 -3.00 9.13
N LEU A 39 16.24 -1.99 8.66
CA LEU A 39 16.52 -1.35 7.37
C LEU A 39 17.97 -0.83 7.32
N GLY A 40 18.50 -0.32 8.43
CA GLY A 40 19.89 0.11 8.55
C GLY A 40 20.90 -1.01 8.32
N GLU A 41 20.72 -2.16 8.96
CA GLU A 41 21.59 -3.34 8.78
C GLU A 41 21.57 -3.84 7.33
N LEU A 42 20.40 -3.80 6.68
CA LEU A 42 20.24 -4.23 5.29
C LEU A 42 20.96 -3.33 4.28
N LEU A 43 21.22 -2.06 4.60
CA LEU A 43 21.98 -1.16 3.73
C LEU A 43 23.48 -1.47 3.73
N GLU A 44 23.99 -2.10 4.80
CA GLU A 44 25.41 -2.45 4.96
C GLU A 44 25.71 -3.88 4.53
N LYS A 45 24.67 -4.69 4.29
CA LYS A 45 24.80 -6.11 3.96
C LYS A 45 25.39 -6.32 2.56
N GLU A 46 26.34 -7.23 2.45
CA GLU A 46 26.79 -7.75 1.16
C GLU A 46 25.70 -8.66 0.55
N LYS A 47 25.54 -8.58 -0.78
CA LYS A 47 24.52 -9.32 -1.54
C LYS A 47 24.48 -10.79 -1.11
N SER A 48 23.40 -11.18 -0.44
CA SER A 48 23.17 -12.57 -0.06
C SER A 48 22.22 -13.24 -1.05
N SER A 49 22.29 -14.56 -1.10
CA SER A 49 21.40 -15.42 -1.87
C SER A 49 20.02 -15.45 -1.20
N ILE A 50 19.00 -15.02 -1.94
CA ILE A 50 17.68 -14.78 -1.41
C ILE A 50 16.77 -15.99 -1.57
N ASN A 51 15.92 -16.27 -0.58
CA ASN A 51 14.84 -17.25 -0.73
C ASN A 51 13.59 -16.56 -1.31
N PHE A 52 13.02 -17.14 -2.36
CA PHE A 52 12.36 -16.38 -3.42
C PHE A 52 10.83 -16.45 -3.49
N GLU A 53 10.18 -17.16 -2.58
CA GLU A 53 8.72 -17.28 -2.58
C GLU A 53 8.14 -16.76 -1.25
N SER A 54 7.33 -15.72 -1.39
CA SER A 54 6.52 -15.15 -0.31
C SER A 54 5.19 -14.71 -0.89
N ASP A 55 4.15 -14.76 -0.07
CA ASP A 55 2.82 -14.27 -0.44
C ASP A 55 2.73 -12.74 -0.40
N ARG A 56 3.71 -12.06 0.23
CA ARG A 56 3.77 -10.60 0.33
C ARG A 56 3.98 -9.95 -1.04
N GLU A 57 3.45 -8.75 -1.20
CA GLU A 57 3.64 -7.98 -2.43
C GLU A 57 5.07 -7.42 -2.56
N ILE A 58 5.43 -7.03 -3.78
CA ILE A 58 6.68 -6.33 -4.06
C ILE A 58 6.77 -5.01 -3.27
N PHE A 59 7.96 -4.77 -2.70
CA PHE A 59 8.26 -3.56 -1.94
C PHE A 59 9.59 -2.94 -2.37
N LEU A 60 9.60 -1.59 -2.46
CA LEU A 60 10.80 -0.80 -2.74
C LEU A 60 11.06 0.21 -1.63
N TYR A 61 12.25 0.16 -1.05
CA TYR A 61 12.72 1.15 -0.08
C TYR A 61 13.77 2.07 -0.71
N PHE A 62 13.49 3.37 -0.75
CA PHE A 62 14.34 4.37 -1.39
C PHE A 62 15.20 5.08 -0.34
N CYS A 63 16.53 4.99 -0.49
CA CYS A 63 17.49 5.66 0.37
C CYS A 63 18.15 6.82 -0.36
N ASP A 64 18.13 7.99 0.28
CA ASP A 64 18.84 9.20 -0.15
C ASP A 64 18.54 9.54 -1.62
N MET A 65 17.26 9.47 -1.99
CA MET A 65 16.78 9.71 -3.35
C MET A 65 15.70 10.78 -3.34
N ASP A 66 15.80 11.73 -4.25
CA ASP A 66 14.82 12.80 -4.40
C ASP A 66 13.54 12.31 -5.08
N VAL A 67 12.44 13.04 -4.83
CA VAL A 67 11.11 12.70 -5.34
C VAL A 67 11.10 12.58 -6.86
N ASN A 68 11.81 13.42 -7.62
CA ASN A 68 11.79 13.36 -9.09
C ASN A 68 12.43 12.07 -9.59
N THR A 69 13.51 11.61 -8.96
CA THR A 69 14.15 10.34 -9.30
C THR A 69 13.23 9.16 -8.98
N ILE A 70 12.57 9.17 -7.81
CA ILE A 70 11.60 8.14 -7.42
C ILE A 70 10.44 8.07 -8.44
N THR A 71 9.89 9.22 -8.83
CA THR A 71 8.82 9.31 -9.84
C THR A 71 9.24 8.71 -11.18
N LYS A 72 10.45 9.03 -11.66
CA LYS A 72 10.97 8.47 -12.91
C LYS A 72 11.14 6.95 -12.85
N ILE A 73 11.58 6.42 -11.70
CA ILE A 73 11.69 4.96 -11.51
C ILE A 73 10.31 4.32 -11.58
N ASP A 74 9.32 4.90 -10.90
CA ASP A 74 7.94 4.41 -10.93
C ASP A 74 7.34 4.41 -12.34
N GLU A 75 7.52 5.49 -13.09
CA GLU A 75 7.08 5.59 -14.49
C GLU A 75 7.75 4.53 -15.38
N ALA A 76 9.05 4.30 -15.20
CA ALA A 76 9.80 3.29 -15.95
C ALA A 76 9.34 1.85 -15.61
N LEU A 77 9.04 1.57 -14.33
CA LEU A 77 8.47 0.30 -13.90
C LEU A 77 7.07 0.09 -14.48
N LYS A 78 6.21 1.12 -14.42
CA LYS A 78 4.86 1.12 -15.00
C LYS A 78 4.90 0.85 -16.50
N ALA A 79 5.81 1.47 -17.25
CA ALA A 79 6.01 1.22 -18.68
C ALA A 79 6.41 -0.23 -19.00
N LYS A 80 6.92 -0.99 -18.01
CA LYS A 80 7.23 -2.42 -18.11
C LYS A 80 6.11 -3.34 -17.58
N GLY A 81 4.95 -2.79 -17.22
CA GLY A 81 3.83 -3.52 -16.63
C GLY A 81 4.08 -3.94 -15.18
N ILE A 82 4.94 -3.23 -14.47
CA ILE A 82 5.22 -3.45 -13.06
C ILE A 82 4.59 -2.32 -12.26
N HIS A 83 3.59 -2.68 -11.47
CA HIS A 83 2.97 -1.78 -10.50
C HIS A 83 3.46 -2.17 -9.12
N VAL A 84 4.26 -1.29 -8.52
CA VAL A 84 4.70 -1.43 -7.14
C VAL A 84 3.77 -0.56 -6.30
N LEU A 85 2.92 -1.18 -5.48
CA LEU A 85 2.01 -0.46 -4.59
C LEU A 85 2.73 -0.03 -3.31
N HIS A 86 3.55 -0.92 -2.75
CA HIS A 86 4.23 -0.68 -1.48
C HIS A 86 5.62 -0.08 -1.69
N LYS A 87 5.81 1.12 -1.15
CA LYS A 87 7.06 1.86 -1.24
C LYS A 87 7.26 2.67 0.02
N ALA A 88 8.50 2.84 0.43
CA ALA A 88 8.85 3.77 1.49
C ALA A 88 10.13 4.53 1.16
N VAL A 89 10.23 5.76 1.67
CA VAL A 89 11.43 6.57 1.61
C VAL A 89 12.09 6.53 2.98
N ARG A 90 13.42 6.46 3.00
CA ARG A 90 14.20 6.50 4.24
C ARG A 90 13.89 7.74 5.06
N THR A 91 13.65 7.52 6.35
CA THR A 91 13.57 8.57 7.38
C THR A 91 14.46 8.19 8.56
N ASP A 92 14.72 9.16 9.45
CA ASP A 92 15.48 8.90 10.69
C ASP A 92 14.80 7.88 11.60
N THR A 93 13.48 7.70 11.45
CA THR A 93 12.69 6.77 12.25
C THR A 93 12.67 5.37 11.64
N ASN A 94 12.33 5.24 10.35
CA ASN A 94 12.10 3.93 9.75
C ASN A 94 13.39 3.14 9.47
N ILE A 95 14.55 3.79 9.54
CA ILE A 95 15.84 3.13 9.38
C ILE A 95 16.12 2.11 10.50
N GLY A 96 15.59 2.36 11.71
CA GLY A 96 15.72 1.47 12.85
C GLY A 96 14.63 0.40 12.96
N TRP A 97 13.66 0.39 12.05
CA TRP A 97 12.60 -0.62 12.06
C TRP A 97 13.10 -1.92 11.47
N LYS A 98 12.54 -3.05 11.90
CA LYS A 98 12.74 -4.31 11.18
C LYS A 98 12.02 -4.25 9.83
N LEU A 99 12.54 -4.99 8.86
CA LEU A 99 11.89 -5.11 7.55
C LEU A 99 10.45 -5.59 7.69
N VAL A 100 10.20 -6.62 8.52
CA VAL A 100 8.84 -7.13 8.77
C VAL A 100 7.89 -6.05 9.31
N ASP A 101 8.33 -5.26 10.28
CA ASP A 101 7.50 -4.21 10.89
C ASP A 101 7.14 -3.14 9.86
N LEU A 102 8.08 -2.79 8.98
CA LEU A 102 7.84 -1.81 7.91
C LEU A 102 6.88 -2.36 6.84
N LEU A 103 7.05 -3.62 6.43
CA LEU A 103 6.15 -4.26 5.48
C LEU A 103 4.73 -4.33 6.04
N ASP A 104 4.57 -4.80 7.28
CA ASP A 104 3.28 -4.89 7.95
C ASP A 104 2.63 -3.51 8.12
N HIS A 105 3.41 -2.49 8.46
CA HIS A 105 2.92 -1.12 8.58
C HIS A 105 2.38 -0.58 7.25
N ILE A 106 3.11 -0.79 6.15
CA ILE A 106 2.70 -0.31 4.82
C ILE A 106 1.48 -1.09 4.30
N GLU A 107 1.42 -2.40 4.55
CA GLU A 107 0.26 -3.22 4.20
C GLU A 107 -1.00 -2.75 4.96
N ALA A 108 -0.86 -2.49 6.27
CA ALA A 108 -1.94 -1.96 7.10
C ALA A 108 -2.40 -0.56 6.62
N GLU A 109 -1.45 0.33 6.33
CA GLU A 109 -1.74 1.68 5.80
C GLU A 109 -2.46 1.59 4.44
N ALA A 110 -2.00 0.72 3.54
CA ALA A 110 -2.64 0.52 2.24
C ALA A 110 -4.08 -0.04 2.39
N SER A 111 -4.29 -1.01 3.29
CA SER A 111 -5.62 -1.55 3.59
C SER A 111 -6.55 -0.46 4.12
N TYR A 112 -6.05 0.34 5.07
CA TYR A 112 -6.76 1.48 5.64
C TYR A 112 -7.21 2.48 4.57
N PHE A 113 -6.29 2.93 3.71
CA PHE A 113 -6.60 3.88 2.65
C PHE A 113 -7.59 3.31 1.63
N LYS A 114 -7.44 2.04 1.26
CA LYS A 114 -8.36 1.36 0.34
C LYS A 114 -9.78 1.31 0.90
N LYS A 115 -9.95 1.01 2.19
CA LYS A 115 -11.26 1.00 2.86
C LYS A 115 -11.84 2.40 2.95
N ARG A 116 -11.02 3.40 3.32
CA ARG A 116 -11.44 4.80 3.35
C ARG A 116 -11.89 5.30 1.98
N GLU A 117 -11.16 4.97 0.92
CA GLU A 117 -11.53 5.30 -0.46
C GLU A 117 -12.80 4.58 -0.91
N LYS A 118 -12.94 3.29 -0.58
CA LYS A 118 -14.17 2.52 -0.85
C LYS A 118 -15.38 3.19 -0.19
N LEU A 119 -15.28 3.55 1.08
CA LEU A 119 -16.36 4.25 1.78
C LEU A 119 -16.66 5.61 1.12
N ARG A 120 -15.63 6.40 0.80
CA ARG A 120 -15.78 7.68 0.08
C ARG A 120 -16.53 7.51 -1.24
N ASN A 121 -16.19 6.49 -2.02
CA ASN A 121 -16.87 6.21 -3.29
C ASN A 121 -18.34 5.85 -3.10
N LEU A 122 -18.66 5.03 -2.08
CA LEU A 122 -20.04 4.66 -1.75
C LEU A 122 -20.88 5.87 -1.35
N VAL A 123 -20.36 6.76 -0.48
CA VAL A 123 -21.11 7.95 -0.04
C VAL A 123 -21.19 9.05 -1.10
N SER A 124 -20.22 9.10 -2.03
CA SER A 124 -20.22 10.08 -3.13
C SER A 124 -21.15 9.67 -4.27
N HIS A 125 -21.46 8.38 -4.38
CA HIS A 125 -22.36 7.83 -5.40
C HIS A 125 -23.47 6.97 -4.74
N PRO A 126 -24.29 7.56 -3.85
CA PRO A 126 -25.31 6.81 -3.14
C PRO A 126 -26.47 6.45 -4.08
N ASP A 127 -27.25 5.44 -3.68
CA ASP A 127 -28.52 5.13 -4.34
C ASP A 127 -29.49 6.30 -4.12
N GLN A 128 -29.76 7.06 -5.17
CA GLN A 128 -30.56 8.29 -5.11
C GLN A 128 -32.02 8.03 -4.73
N VAL A 129 -32.56 6.85 -5.06
CA VAL A 129 -33.92 6.48 -4.70
C VAL A 129 -33.98 6.25 -3.20
N LEU A 130 -33.12 5.38 -2.66
CA LEU A 130 -33.07 5.11 -1.22
C LEU A 130 -32.75 6.37 -0.42
N LEU A 131 -31.87 7.23 -0.92
CA LEU A 131 -31.53 8.51 -0.28
C LEU A 131 -32.74 9.43 -0.13
N SER A 132 -33.66 9.41 -1.10
CA SER A 132 -34.85 10.26 -1.11
C SER A 132 -36.05 9.63 -0.41
N THR A 133 -36.09 8.29 -0.28
CA THR A 133 -37.27 7.56 0.20
C THR A 133 -37.06 6.85 1.54
N ASN A 134 -35.84 6.77 2.06
CA ASN A 134 -35.52 6.02 3.28
C ASN A 134 -34.66 6.85 4.25
N GLU A 135 -35.28 7.37 5.31
CA GLU A 135 -34.61 8.16 6.34
C GLU A 135 -33.43 7.42 6.99
N LYS A 136 -33.54 6.09 7.19
CA LYS A 136 -32.44 5.30 7.77
C LYS A 136 -31.23 5.24 6.85
N TYR A 137 -31.46 5.12 5.54
CA TYR A 137 -30.38 5.16 4.56
C TYR A 137 -29.74 6.54 4.50
N GLN A 138 -30.55 7.61 4.56
CA GLN A 138 -30.06 8.98 4.63
C GLN A 138 -29.19 9.22 5.87
N SER A 139 -29.64 8.82 7.07
CA SER A 139 -28.85 8.93 8.30
C SER A 139 -27.56 8.11 8.22
N LEU A 140 -27.61 6.92 7.61
CA LEU A 140 -26.41 6.10 7.37
C LEU A 140 -25.40 6.82 6.47
N MET A 141 -25.84 7.45 5.37
CA MET A 141 -24.94 8.22 4.49
C MET A 141 -24.30 9.40 5.22
N VAL A 142 -25.06 10.13 6.03
CA VAL A 142 -24.53 11.26 6.83
C VAL A 142 -23.48 10.78 7.83
N MET A 143 -23.77 9.73 8.60
CA MET A 143 -22.81 9.15 9.55
C MET A 143 -21.53 8.68 8.85
N CYS A 144 -21.65 8.05 7.69
CA CYS A 144 -20.49 7.61 6.92
C CYS A 144 -19.66 8.79 6.38
N PHE A 145 -20.30 9.91 6.06
CA PHE A 145 -19.61 11.13 5.66
C PHE A 145 -18.86 11.75 6.85
N GLU A 146 -19.49 11.84 8.02
CA GLU A 146 -18.84 12.29 9.26
C GLU A 146 -17.63 11.42 9.61
N LEU A 147 -17.77 10.10 9.51
CA LEU A 147 -16.67 9.15 9.72
C LEU A 147 -15.46 9.40 8.79
N LEU A 148 -15.67 9.90 7.58
CA LEU A 148 -14.59 10.20 6.63
C LEU A 148 -13.82 11.49 6.96
N GLU A 149 -14.43 12.40 7.72
CA GLU A 149 -13.86 13.68 8.14
C GLU A 149 -13.08 13.57 9.47
N GLU A 150 -13.37 12.54 10.26
CA GLU A 150 -12.64 12.24 11.50
C GLU A 150 -11.19 11.78 11.23
N THR A 151 -10.29 12.16 12.13
CA THR A 151 -8.90 11.68 12.15
C THR A 151 -8.77 10.43 13.03
N ASP A 152 -7.79 9.58 12.74
CA ASP A 152 -7.46 8.40 13.57
C ASP A 152 -8.60 7.39 13.78
N VAL A 153 -9.49 7.29 12.79
CA VAL A 153 -10.59 6.32 12.79
C VAL A 153 -10.04 4.90 12.73
N PRO A 154 -10.41 3.98 13.63
CA PRO A 154 -9.99 2.59 13.54
C PRO A 154 -10.48 1.92 12.25
N GLU A 155 -9.64 1.11 11.60
CA GLU A 155 -9.96 0.43 10.33
C GLU A 155 -11.29 -0.34 10.37
N LYS A 156 -11.58 -1.01 11.50
CA LYS A 156 -12.84 -1.76 11.73
C LYS A 156 -14.11 -0.90 11.61
N MET A 157 -14.03 0.41 11.83
CA MET A 157 -15.17 1.31 11.69
C MET A 157 -15.51 1.51 10.20
N TYR A 158 -14.49 1.62 9.33
CA TYR A 158 -14.70 1.64 7.89
C TYR A 158 -15.31 0.32 7.40
N ASP A 159 -14.83 -0.83 7.89
CA ASP A 159 -15.42 -2.14 7.54
C ASP A 159 -16.91 -2.20 7.90
N THR A 160 -17.24 -1.76 9.12
CA THR A 160 -18.62 -1.76 9.60
C THR A 160 -19.49 -0.83 8.75
N ALA A 161 -19.03 0.40 8.49
CA ALA A 161 -19.76 1.36 7.66
C ALA A 161 -20.01 0.84 6.24
N ILE A 162 -18.97 0.29 5.60
CA ILE A 162 -19.07 -0.31 4.26
C ILE A 162 -20.11 -1.44 4.25
N GLN A 163 -20.05 -2.36 5.22
CA GLN A 163 -21.00 -3.46 5.32
C GLN A 163 -22.44 -3.00 5.52
N LEU A 164 -22.67 -1.96 6.32
CA LEU A 164 -24.00 -1.39 6.53
C LEU A 164 -24.59 -0.82 5.23
N ILE A 165 -23.76 -0.21 4.38
CA ILE A 165 -24.20 0.32 3.08
C ILE A 165 -24.47 -0.82 2.09
N GLU A 166 -23.52 -1.75 1.95
CA GLU A 166 -23.60 -2.82 0.95
C GLU A 166 -24.74 -3.81 1.23
N ASN A 167 -25.03 -4.05 2.51
CA ASN A 167 -26.11 -4.95 2.94
C ASN A 167 -27.40 -4.19 3.29
N PHE A 168 -27.49 -2.90 2.99
CA PHE A 168 -28.70 -2.14 3.29
C PHE A 168 -29.87 -2.77 2.52
N PRO A 169 -30.99 -3.12 3.18
CA PRO A 169 -32.10 -3.77 2.53
C PRO A 169 -32.64 -2.86 1.43
N LYS A 170 -32.50 -3.29 0.17
CA LYS A 170 -33.17 -2.65 -0.95
C LYS A 170 -34.66 -2.91 -0.73
N VAL A 171 -35.44 -1.83 -0.60
CA VAL A 171 -36.88 -1.92 -0.41
C VAL A 171 -37.43 -2.79 -1.54
N GLU A 172 -37.92 -4.00 -1.22
CA GLU A 172 -38.80 -4.74 -2.12
C GLU A 172 -40.03 -3.86 -2.33
N GLN A 173 -40.29 -3.54 -3.61
CA GLN A 173 -41.45 -2.75 -4.04
C GLN A 173 -42.76 -3.44 -3.71
#